data_AF-C0ZTQ7-F1
#
_entry.id   AF-C0ZTQ7-F1
#
_cell.length_a   1.000
_cell.length_b   1.000
_cell.length_c   1.000
_cell.angle_alpha   90.00
_cell.angle_beta   90.00
_cell.angle_gamma   90.00
#
_symmetry.space_group_name_H-M   'P 1'
#
loop_
_entity.id
_entity.type
_entity.pdbx_description
1 polymer ?
#
loop_
_entity_poly.entity_id
_entity_poly.type
_entity_poly.pdbx_seq_one_letter_code
_entity_poly.pdbx_strand_id
1 'polypeptide(L)'
;MMCADEISNLAELLPISDDRTWWQAECRGDPEPDRWFPFPSEGYDYATDVCNRCPIAESCREFASATGQTGIWGGVKFEQGRIVAA
;
A
#
# COMPACT_ATOMS: atom_id res chain seq x y z
N MET A 1 -6.81 -21.76 36.34
CA MET A 1 -5.51 -21.06 36.31
C MET A 1 -4.89 -21.36 34.95
N MET A 2 -5.19 -20.54 33.94
CA MET A 2 -4.53 -20.67 32.63
C MET A 2 -3.18 -19.97 32.78
N CYS A 3 -2.09 -20.73 32.68
CA CYS A 3 -0.77 -20.14 32.57
C CYS A 3 -0.75 -19.37 31.25
N ALA A 4 -0.43 -18.08 31.30
CA ALA A 4 -0.23 -17.29 30.10
C ALA A 4 0.95 -17.91 29.33
N ASP A 5 0.67 -18.36 28.12
CA ASP A 5 1.67 -18.87 27.19
C ASP A 5 2.73 -17.77 26.95
N GLU A 6 4.00 -18.14 27.19
CA GLU A 6 5.19 -17.34 26.98
C GLU A 6 5.36 -17.04 25.49
N ILE A 7 4.78 -15.94 25.02
CA ILE A 7 5.14 -15.36 23.72
C ILE A 7 6.62 -14.97 23.81
N SER A 8 7.48 -15.80 23.22
CA SER A 8 8.92 -15.71 23.39
C SER A 8 9.56 -14.81 22.34
N ASN A 9 8.87 -14.56 21.22
CA ASN A 9 9.29 -13.56 20.24
C ASN A 9 8.14 -12.98 19.41
N LEU A 10 8.41 -11.83 18.77
CA LEU A 10 7.45 -11.09 17.96
C LEU A 10 7.02 -11.84 16.68
N ALA A 11 7.81 -12.79 16.18
CA ALA A 11 7.48 -13.57 14.99
C ALA A 11 6.34 -14.58 15.25
N GLU A 12 6.10 -14.96 16.51
CA GLU A 12 4.97 -15.81 16.90
C GLU A 12 3.63 -15.05 16.93
N LEU A 13 3.67 -13.73 17.04
CA LEU A 13 2.48 -12.86 17.08
C LEU A 13 2.13 -12.23 15.73
N LEU A 14 3.12 -12.00 14.88
CA LEU A 14 2.91 -11.39 13.57
C LEU A 14 2.81 -12.51 12.54
N PRO A 15 1.65 -12.72 11.89
CA PRO A 15 1.60 -13.62 10.76
C PRO A 15 2.67 -13.19 9.75
N ILE A 16 3.47 -14.15 9.28
CA ILE A 16 4.34 -13.91 8.14
C ILE A 16 3.41 -13.49 7.00
N SER A 17 3.41 -12.20 6.69
CA SER A 17 2.71 -11.68 5.51
C SER A 17 3.36 -12.38 4.31
N ASP A 18 2.62 -13.27 3.68
CA ASP A 18 3.06 -14.00 2.49
C ASP A 18 2.93 -13.14 1.24
N ASP A 19 2.95 -11.81 1.39
CA ASP A 19 2.92 -10.88 0.29
C ASP A 19 4.29 -10.80 -0.38
N ARG A 20 4.64 -11.94 -0.97
CA ARG A 20 5.86 -12.20 -1.71
C ARG A 20 5.96 -11.39 -3.01
N THR A 21 5.30 -10.26 -3.10
CA THR A 21 5.17 -9.50 -4.33
C THR A 21 5.38 -8.01 -4.08
N TRP A 22 5.28 -7.51 -2.84
CA TRP A 22 5.53 -6.08 -2.54
C TRP A 22 6.94 -5.63 -2.88
N TRP A 23 7.93 -6.53 -2.90
CA TRP A 23 9.26 -6.16 -3.35
C TRP A 23 9.32 -5.78 -4.84
N GLN A 24 8.32 -6.17 -5.63
CA GLN A 24 8.14 -5.84 -7.04
C GLN A 24 7.42 -4.50 -7.24
N ALA A 25 7.10 -3.77 -6.17
CA ALA A 25 6.49 -2.45 -6.27
C ALA A 25 7.44 -1.47 -6.99
N GLU A 26 7.00 -0.90 -8.11
CA GLU A 26 7.78 0.07 -8.89
C GLU A 26 8.01 1.39 -8.15
N CYS A 27 7.12 1.74 -7.21
CA CYS A 27 7.29 2.92 -6.35
C CYS A 27 8.33 2.72 -5.23
N ARG A 28 8.82 1.48 -5.04
CA ARG A 28 9.76 1.16 -3.97
C ARG A 28 11.07 1.91 -4.18
N GLY A 29 11.47 2.69 -3.18
CA GLY A 29 12.75 3.39 -3.17
C GLY A 29 12.74 4.69 -3.97
N ASP A 30 11.56 5.17 -4.38
CA ASP A 30 11.42 6.53 -4.89
C ASP A 30 11.92 7.54 -3.84
N PRO A 31 12.74 8.55 -4.21
CA PRO A 31 13.27 9.53 -3.26
C PRO A 31 12.18 10.45 -2.67
N GLU A 32 10.99 10.52 -3.27
CA GLU A 32 9.93 11.46 -2.94
C GLU A 32 8.59 10.74 -2.71
N PRO A 33 8.41 10.05 -1.57
CA PRO A 33 7.20 9.28 -1.25
C PRO A 33 5.91 10.11 -1.22
N ASP A 34 6.01 11.41 -0.91
CA ASP A 34 4.88 12.34 -0.84
C ASP A 34 4.17 12.51 -2.20
N ARG A 35 4.81 12.13 -3.32
CA ARG A 35 4.19 12.13 -4.66
C ARG A 35 2.97 11.19 -4.75
N TRP A 36 2.87 10.18 -3.88
CA TRP A 36 1.70 9.31 -3.77
C TRP A 36 0.60 9.89 -2.85
N PHE A 37 0.82 11.02 -2.22
CA PHE A 37 -0.13 11.70 -1.33
C PHE A 37 -0.33 13.17 -1.74
N PRO A 38 -0.78 13.42 -2.99
CA PRO A 38 -0.91 14.78 -3.52
C PRO A 38 -1.95 15.60 -2.74
N PHE A 39 -1.66 16.89 -2.56
CA PHE A 39 -2.68 17.85 -2.09
C PHE A 39 -3.78 18.02 -3.15
N PRO A 40 -4.98 18.51 -2.78
CA PRO A 40 -6.10 18.66 -3.73
C PRO A 40 -5.79 19.52 -4.97
N SER A 41 -4.84 20.45 -4.88
CA SER A 41 -4.42 21.32 -5.98
C SER A 41 -3.28 20.76 -6.84
N GLU A 42 -2.74 19.60 -6.49
CA GLU A 42 -1.57 19.00 -7.14
C GLU A 42 -1.99 17.89 -8.11
N GLY A 43 -1.28 17.82 -9.24
CA GLY A 43 -1.37 16.68 -10.16
C GLY A 43 -0.63 15.47 -9.62
N TYR A 44 -0.97 14.29 -10.13
CA TYR A 44 -0.41 13.01 -9.70
C TYR A 44 -0.03 12.09 -10.86
N ASP A 45 0.25 12.69 -12.02
CA ASP A 45 0.63 12.00 -13.25
C ASP A 45 1.86 11.10 -13.03
N TYR A 46 2.87 11.60 -12.30
CA TYR A 46 4.05 10.82 -11.98
C TYR A 46 3.73 9.53 -11.20
N ALA A 47 2.95 9.66 -10.12
CA ALA A 47 2.62 8.52 -9.27
C ALA A 47 1.73 7.50 -10.00
N THR A 48 0.80 7.98 -10.83
CA THR A 48 -0.05 7.13 -11.65
C THR A 48 0.74 6.42 -12.75
N ASP A 49 1.65 7.11 -13.44
CA ASP A 49 2.57 6.50 -14.43
C ASP A 49 3.48 5.43 -13.81
N VAL A 50 3.97 5.64 -12.59
CA VAL A 50 4.72 4.62 -11.84
C VAL A 50 3.86 3.41 -11.55
N CYS A 51 2.65 3.61 -11.07
CA CYS A 51 1.76 2.50 -10.78
C CYS A 51 1.25 1.77 -12.02
N ASN A 52 1.07 2.45 -13.16
CA ASN A 52 0.56 1.85 -14.40
C ASN A 52 1.51 0.82 -15.03
N ARG A 53 2.81 0.89 -14.71
CA ARG A 53 3.81 -0.12 -15.10
C ARG A 53 4.07 -1.17 -14.00
N CYS A 54 3.41 -1.06 -12.85
CA CYS A 54 3.71 -1.86 -11.67
C CYS A 54 3.03 -3.24 -11.75
N PRO A 55 3.78 -4.35 -11.59
CA PRO A 55 3.22 -5.71 -11.72
C PRO A 55 2.24 -6.08 -10.59
N ILE A 56 2.21 -5.32 -9.49
CA ILE A 56 1.32 -5.56 -8.34
C ILE A 56 0.17 -4.55 -8.25
N ALA A 57 -0.11 -3.78 -9.32
CA ALA A 57 -1.09 -2.70 -9.27
C ALA A 57 -2.47 -3.16 -8.79
N GLU A 58 -2.93 -4.35 -9.19
CA GLU A 58 -4.21 -4.91 -8.76
C GLU A 58 -4.25 -5.21 -7.26
N SER A 59 -3.32 -6.02 -6.76
CA SER A 59 -3.22 -6.33 -5.32
C SER A 59 -2.99 -5.08 -4.46
N CYS A 60 -2.29 -4.07 -5.00
CA CYS A 60 -2.11 -2.77 -4.35
C CYS A 60 -3.45 -2.01 -4.18
N ARG A 61 -4.34 -2.05 -5.19
CA ARG A 61 -5.70 -1.48 -5.09
C ARG A 61 -6.57 -2.25 -4.10
N GLU A 62 -6.49 -3.57 -4.12
CA GLU A 62 -7.23 -4.43 -3.17
C GLU A 62 -6.82 -4.12 -1.73
N PHE A 63 -5.52 -4.01 -1.48
CA PHE A 63 -4.99 -3.61 -0.18
C PHE A 63 -5.50 -2.21 0.23
N ALA A 64 -5.43 -1.24 -0.67
CA ALA A 64 -5.89 0.12 -0.41
C ALA A 64 -7.37 0.16 -0.03
N SER A 65 -8.21 -0.59 -0.74
CA SER A 65 -9.63 -0.72 -0.44
C SER A 65 -9.88 -1.42 0.89
N ALA A 66 -9.20 -2.53 1.15
CA ALA A 66 -9.41 -3.35 2.35
C ALA A 66 -8.96 -2.65 3.64
N THR A 67 -7.95 -1.79 3.56
CA THR A 67 -7.33 -1.12 4.72
C THR A 67 -7.68 0.37 4.85
N GLY A 68 -8.50 0.91 3.94
CA GLY A 68 -8.97 2.30 4.04
C GLY A 68 -7.91 3.35 3.69
N GLN A 69 -6.99 3.03 2.77
CA GLN A 69 -5.89 3.93 2.44
C GLN A 69 -6.37 5.20 1.71
N THR A 70 -5.55 6.24 1.79
CA THR A 70 -5.71 7.49 1.02
C THR A 70 -4.44 7.73 0.21
N GLY A 71 -4.56 8.41 -0.93
CA GLY A 71 -3.44 8.68 -1.85
C GLY A 71 -3.56 7.89 -3.15
N ILE A 72 -2.48 7.80 -3.92
CA ILE A 72 -2.41 7.04 -5.16
C ILE A 72 -2.04 5.59 -4.83
N TRP A 73 -2.90 4.64 -5.17
CA TRP A 73 -2.66 3.22 -4.95
C TRP A 73 -3.00 2.44 -6.22
N GLY A 74 -2.04 1.66 -6.71
CA GLY A 74 -2.16 0.93 -7.97
C GLY A 74 -2.63 1.79 -9.15
N GLY A 75 -2.30 3.09 -9.17
CA GLY A 75 -2.55 3.96 -10.32
C GLY A 75 -3.89 4.67 -10.33
N VAL A 76 -4.62 4.64 -9.21
CA VAL A 76 -5.86 5.42 -9.04
C VAL A 76 -5.82 6.14 -7.69
N LYS A 77 -6.53 7.26 -7.56
CA LYS A 77 -6.63 8.01 -6.31
C LYS A 77 -7.69 7.39 -5.41
N PHE A 78 -7.28 7.07 -4.18
CA PHE A 78 -8.13 6.61 -3.10
C PHE A 78 -8.34 7.71 -2.04
N GLU A 79 -9.53 7.75 -1.47
CA GLU A 79 -9.86 8.44 -0.23
C GLU A 79 -10.58 7.47 0.69
N GLN A 80 -9.99 7.17 1.85
CA GLN A 80 -10.53 6.21 2.83
C GLN A 80 -10.93 4.85 2.22
N GLY A 81 -10.11 4.32 1.32
CA GLY A 81 -10.36 3.03 0.66
C GLY A 81 -11.37 3.08 -0.49
N ARG A 82 -11.87 4.26 -0.88
CA ARG A 82 -12.73 4.43 -2.06
C ARG A 82 -11.97 5.12 -3.19
N ILE A 83 -12.09 4.59 -4.41
CA ILE A 83 -11.58 5.25 -5.61
C ILE A 83 -12.37 6.54 -5.85
N VAL A 84 -11.66 7.65 -6.02
CA VAL A 84 -12.23 8.98 -6.31
C VAL A 84 -11.77 9.57 -7.64
N ALA A 85 -10.67 9.07 -8.20
CA ALA A 85 -10.19 9.41 -9.55
C ALA A 85 -9.29 8.29 -10.09
N ALA A 86 -9.18 8.16 -11.42
CA ALA A 86 -8.36 7.17 -12.11
C ALA A 86 -7.47 7.84 -13.16
#